data_AF-A0A8S2DKC2-F1
#
_entry.id   AF-A0A8S2DKC2-F1
#
_cell.length_a   1.000
_cell.length_b   1.000
_cell.length_c   1.000
_cell.angle_alpha   90.00
_cell.angle_beta   90.00
_cell.angle_gamma   90.00
#
_symmetry.space_group_name_H-M   'P 1'
#
loop_
_entity.id
_entity.type
_entity.pdbx_description
1 polymer ?
#
loop_
_entity_poly.entity_id
_entity_poly.type
_entity_poly.pdbx_seq_one_letter_code
_entity_poly.pdbx_strand_id
1 'polypeptide(L)'
;MLRIASTNNFIKYILVTGGVISGIGKGIISSSIGTILRAQGFRVTSIKIDPYINIDAGTFSPYEHGEVFVLDDGGEVDLDLGNYERFLDVTLHRENNITTGKIYQYVIDKERRGDYLGKTVQVVPHITDAIQEWVERVACISVDEDKAEPDICIIELGGTVGDIESMPFVEAFRQFQFRVKKDNFCVVHVSLIPQVICVPDVKTLYRVPLLLEENEISKYLASRLNLQLKHDYDRSLMIKWKDLTERSERLLDEVVITIVGKYIDLEDSYASVVKALHHATLFCNKKLILRV
;
A
#
# COMPACT_ATOMS: atom_id res chain seq x y z
N MET A 1 8.84 -23.09 -33.05
CA MET A 1 8.96 -24.07 -31.95
C MET A 1 9.80 -23.39 -30.89
N LEU A 2 9.34 -22.91 -29.74
CA LEU A 2 8.04 -22.93 -29.08
C LEU A 2 7.36 -21.54 -29.14
N ARG A 3 6.05 -21.50 -29.35
CA ARG A 3 5.24 -20.33 -28.99
C ARG A 3 5.16 -20.32 -27.46
N ILE A 4 5.68 -19.28 -26.82
CA ILE A 4 5.42 -18.99 -25.41
C ILE A 4 3.89 -18.90 -25.30
N ALA A 5 3.29 -19.84 -24.57
CA ALA A 5 1.88 -19.79 -24.28
C ALA A 5 1.62 -18.48 -23.53
N SER A 6 0.83 -17.58 -24.12
CA SER A 6 0.26 -16.46 -23.40
C SER A 6 -0.68 -17.04 -22.34
N THR A 7 -0.17 -17.28 -21.15
CA THR A 7 -1.00 -17.54 -19.98
C THR A 7 -1.84 -16.27 -19.79
N ASN A 8 -3.17 -16.37 -19.97
CA ASN A 8 -4.11 -15.33 -19.55
C ASN A 8 -3.84 -15.08 -18.06
N ASN A 9 -3.01 -14.09 -17.75
CA ASN A 9 -2.57 -13.85 -16.38
C ASN A 9 -3.60 -12.92 -15.75
N PHE A 10 -4.64 -13.51 -15.16
CA PHE A 10 -5.55 -12.77 -14.30
C PHE A 10 -4.74 -12.13 -13.17
N ILE A 11 -5.02 -10.86 -12.90
CA ILE A 11 -4.40 -10.12 -11.80
C ILE A 11 -4.63 -10.87 -10.49
N LYS A 12 -3.58 -10.95 -9.68
CA LYS A 12 -3.62 -11.51 -8.33
C LYS A 12 -3.81 -10.40 -7.32
N TYR A 13 -4.58 -10.67 -6.28
CA TYR A 13 -4.92 -9.69 -5.25
C TYR A 13 -4.39 -10.16 -3.89
N ILE A 14 -3.72 -9.24 -3.18
CA ILE A 14 -3.29 -9.44 -1.80
C ILE A 14 -3.98 -8.39 -0.95
N LEU A 15 -4.98 -8.79 -0.17
CA LEU A 15 -5.63 -7.92 0.79
C LEU A 15 -4.86 -7.91 2.10
N VAL A 16 -4.39 -6.74 2.52
CA VAL A 16 -3.75 -6.49 3.81
C VAL A 16 -4.76 -5.82 4.74
N THR A 17 -5.02 -6.44 5.88
CA THR A 17 -5.94 -5.94 6.92
C THR A 17 -5.21 -5.85 8.26
N GLY A 18 -5.73 -5.07 9.21
CA GLY A 18 -5.17 -4.95 10.55
C GLY A 18 -6.19 -5.20 11.65
N GLY A 19 -5.73 -5.76 12.76
CA GLY A 19 -6.52 -5.95 13.98
C GLY A 19 -5.87 -5.29 15.19
N VAL A 20 -6.60 -5.28 16.30
CA VAL A 20 -6.19 -4.79 17.63
C VAL A 20 -6.06 -3.26 17.73
N ILE A 21 -5.20 -2.64 16.94
CA ILE A 21 -4.97 -1.19 16.96
C ILE A 21 -4.64 -0.65 15.57
N SER A 22 -5.06 0.59 15.30
CA SER A 22 -4.61 1.34 14.12
C SER A 22 -3.11 1.69 14.24
N GLY A 23 -2.47 2.01 13.11
CA GLY A 23 -1.04 2.39 13.12
C GLY A 23 -0.03 1.26 13.38
N ILE A 24 -0.46 -0.01 13.40
CA ILE A 24 0.42 -1.18 13.63
C ILE A 24 1.49 -1.43 12.53
N GLY A 25 1.58 -0.57 11.50
CA GLY A 25 2.53 -0.73 10.41
C GLY A 25 2.00 -1.53 9.21
N LYS A 26 0.68 -1.56 8.98
CA LYS A 26 0.07 -2.16 7.77
C LYS A 26 0.76 -1.63 6.49
N GLY A 27 0.86 -0.31 6.34
CA GLY A 27 1.51 0.34 5.19
C GLY A 27 2.91 -0.17 4.91
N ILE A 28 3.71 -0.39 5.96
CA ILE A 28 5.07 -0.90 5.84
C ILE A 28 5.09 -2.37 5.42
N ILE A 29 4.22 -3.20 5.99
CA ILE A 29 4.08 -4.60 5.60
C ILE A 29 3.61 -4.73 4.14
N SER A 30 2.57 -3.99 3.75
CA SER A 30 2.06 -3.91 2.38
C SER A 30 3.16 -3.51 1.39
N SER A 31 3.89 -2.43 1.70
CA SER A 31 5.00 -1.92 0.89
C SER A 31 6.14 -2.94 0.77
N SER A 32 6.47 -3.62 1.86
CA SER A 32 7.55 -4.61 1.91
C SER A 32 7.22 -5.86 1.11
N ILE A 33 5.97 -6.36 1.19
CA ILE A 33 5.49 -7.47 0.36
C ILE A 33 5.59 -7.08 -1.12
N GLY A 34 5.16 -5.88 -1.50
CA GLY A 34 5.24 -5.44 -2.89
C GLY A 34 6.67 -5.31 -3.38
N THR A 35 7.58 -4.83 -2.55
CA THR A 35 9.03 -4.75 -2.84
C THR A 35 9.61 -6.13 -3.13
N ILE A 36 9.29 -7.12 -2.28
CA ILE A 36 9.74 -8.50 -2.45
C ILE A 36 9.20 -9.07 -3.77
N LEU A 37 7.92 -8.88 -4.07
CA LEU A 37 7.31 -9.38 -5.30
C LEU A 37 7.87 -8.69 -6.55
N ARG A 38 8.15 -7.39 -6.51
CA ARG A 38 8.89 -6.69 -7.57
C ARG A 38 10.29 -7.25 -7.74
N ALA A 39 10.98 -7.59 -6.66
CA ALA A 39 12.29 -8.22 -6.73
C ALA A 39 12.24 -9.60 -7.39
N GLN A 40 11.12 -10.33 -7.28
CA GLN A 40 10.88 -11.58 -8.03
C GLN A 40 10.50 -11.34 -9.51
N GLY A 41 10.47 -10.08 -9.95
CA GLY A 41 10.19 -9.66 -11.32
C GLY A 41 8.71 -9.51 -11.66
N PHE A 42 7.80 -9.47 -10.69
CA PHE A 42 6.38 -9.17 -10.94
C PHE A 42 6.14 -7.66 -11.05
N ARG A 43 5.16 -7.27 -11.87
CA ARG A 43 4.63 -5.89 -11.82
C ARG A 43 3.61 -5.78 -10.71
N VAL A 44 3.82 -4.83 -9.80
CA VAL A 44 3.01 -4.68 -8.58
C VAL A 44 2.42 -3.28 -8.54
N THR A 45 1.10 -3.20 -8.38
CA THR A 45 0.38 -1.97 -8.08
C THR A 45 -0.17 -2.01 -6.64
N SER A 46 -0.56 -0.85 -6.10
CA SER A 46 -1.12 -0.73 -4.75
C SER A 46 -2.42 0.05 -4.78
N ILE A 47 -3.39 -0.35 -3.96
CA ILE A 47 -4.62 0.37 -3.67
C ILE A 47 -4.70 0.56 -2.15
N LYS A 48 -4.91 1.80 -1.71
CA LYS A 48 -5.20 2.14 -0.32
C LYS A 48 -6.69 2.40 -0.18
N ILE A 49 -7.29 1.79 0.83
CA ILE A 49 -8.67 2.03 1.21
C ILE A 49 -8.68 2.71 2.57
N ASP A 50 -9.22 3.91 2.61
CA ASP A 50 -9.40 4.65 3.84
C ASP A 50 -10.88 4.69 4.24
N PRO A 51 -11.24 4.13 5.40
CA PRO A 51 -12.64 4.01 5.77
C PRO A 51 -13.27 5.34 6.25
N TYR A 52 -12.52 6.45 6.28
CA TYR A 52 -13.06 7.76 6.62
C TYR A 52 -14.05 8.30 5.57
N ILE A 53 -14.89 9.25 5.99
CA ILE A 53 -16.00 9.80 5.19
C ILE A 53 -15.54 10.86 4.17
N ASN A 54 -14.41 11.53 4.39
CA ASN A 54 -13.85 12.50 3.44
C ASN A 54 -13.65 11.86 2.04
N ILE A 55 -13.81 12.66 0.98
CA ILE A 55 -13.65 12.19 -0.41
C ILE A 55 -12.17 12.00 -0.77
N ASP A 56 -11.33 12.85 -0.19
CA ASP A 56 -9.89 12.94 -0.37
C ASP A 56 -9.26 13.48 0.92
N ALA A 57 -7.93 13.56 0.94
CA ALA A 57 -7.21 14.06 2.10
C ALA A 57 -7.13 15.59 2.18
N GLY A 58 -7.52 16.32 1.12
CA GLY A 58 -7.31 17.77 0.99
C GLY A 58 -8.02 18.62 2.05
N THR A 59 -9.07 18.08 2.67
CA THR A 59 -9.83 18.73 3.73
C THR A 59 -9.33 18.41 5.14
N PHE A 60 -8.38 17.49 5.29
CA PHE A 60 -7.81 17.19 6.60
C PHE A 60 -6.89 18.30 7.10
N SER A 61 -6.95 18.52 8.40
CA SER A 61 -5.93 19.25 9.11
C SER A 61 -4.67 18.38 9.22
N PRO A 62 -3.46 18.92 8.97
CA PRO A 62 -2.23 18.18 9.20
C PRO A 62 -2.08 17.64 10.63
N TYR A 63 -2.73 18.28 11.62
CA TYR A 63 -2.74 17.83 13.01
C TYR A 63 -3.50 16.53 13.26
N GLU A 64 -4.46 16.19 12.41
CA GLU A 64 -5.34 15.02 12.60
C GLU A 64 -4.82 13.80 11.85
N HIS A 65 -4.36 14.00 10.61
CA HIS A 65 -4.08 12.90 9.68
C HIS A 65 -2.67 12.93 9.09
N GLY A 66 -1.80 13.84 9.56
CA GLY A 66 -0.46 14.04 9.01
C GLY A 66 -0.48 14.82 7.69
N GLU A 67 0.62 14.76 6.95
CA GLU A 67 0.71 15.42 5.65
C GLU A 67 -0.33 14.90 4.65
N VAL A 68 -0.86 15.80 3.82
CA VAL A 68 -1.57 15.43 2.60
C VAL A 68 -0.53 15.13 1.54
N PHE A 69 -0.51 13.91 1.02
CA PHE A 69 0.38 13.54 -0.07
C PHE A 69 -0.27 13.88 -1.40
N VAL A 70 0.50 14.44 -2.33
CA VAL A 70 0.00 14.83 -3.66
C VAL A 70 0.67 13.95 -4.70
N LEU A 71 -0.15 13.20 -5.46
CA LEU A 71 0.31 12.32 -6.53
C LEU A 71 0.63 13.11 -7.81
N ASP A 72 1.34 12.48 -8.75
CA ASP A 72 1.74 13.10 -10.03
C ASP A 72 0.54 13.59 -10.85
N ASP A 73 -0.61 12.92 -10.75
CA ASP A 73 -1.86 13.31 -11.41
C ASP A 73 -2.61 14.43 -10.66
N GLY A 74 -2.05 14.97 -9.57
CA GLY A 74 -2.65 16.00 -8.73
C GLY A 74 -3.70 15.50 -7.73
N GLY A 75 -3.80 14.18 -7.50
CA GLY A 75 -4.67 13.63 -6.45
C GLY A 75 -4.12 13.91 -5.04
N GLU A 76 -4.97 14.45 -4.16
CA GLU A 76 -4.69 14.66 -2.74
C GLU A 76 -5.09 13.42 -1.94
N VAL A 77 -4.13 12.72 -1.36
CA VAL A 77 -4.31 11.38 -0.79
C VAL A 77 -3.63 11.24 0.57
N ASP A 78 -3.93 10.15 1.27
CA ASP A 78 -3.28 9.79 2.52
C ASP A 78 -1.77 9.55 2.36
N LEU A 79 -1.00 9.85 3.41
CA LEU A 79 0.47 9.74 3.45
C LEU A 79 0.99 8.34 3.14
N ASP A 80 0.17 7.29 3.35
CA ASP A 80 0.55 5.92 3.05
C ASP A 80 0.84 5.69 1.57
N LEU A 81 0.20 6.44 0.66
CA LEU A 81 0.49 6.31 -0.77
C LEU A 81 1.93 6.71 -1.10
N GLY A 82 2.47 7.72 -0.41
CA GLY A 82 3.88 8.08 -0.54
C GLY A 82 4.83 6.98 -0.05
N ASN A 83 4.41 6.12 0.89
CA ASN A 83 5.19 4.94 1.28
C ASN A 83 5.22 3.90 0.14
N TYR A 84 4.09 3.65 -0.53
CA TYR A 84 4.05 2.72 -1.65
C TYR A 84 4.91 3.19 -2.83
N GLU A 85 4.81 4.46 -3.24
CA GLU A 85 5.65 4.98 -4.33
C GLU A 85 7.14 4.86 -3.99
N ARG A 86 7.54 5.22 -2.76
CA ARG A 86 8.94 5.13 -2.32
C ARG A 86 9.49 3.70 -2.25
N PHE A 87 8.67 2.72 -1.87
CA PHE A 87 9.11 1.32 -1.74
C PHE A 87 9.07 0.58 -3.07
N LEU A 88 8.04 0.81 -3.86
CA LEU A 88 7.77 0.07 -5.09
C LEU A 88 8.41 0.69 -6.33
N ASP A 89 8.84 1.96 -6.24
CA ASP A 89 9.36 2.74 -7.37
C ASP A 89 8.35 2.77 -8.52
N VAL A 90 7.14 3.27 -8.22
CA VAL A 90 5.99 3.36 -9.13
C VAL A 90 5.33 4.73 -9.00
N THR A 91 4.53 5.11 -10.00
CA THR A 91 3.68 6.30 -9.95
C THR A 91 2.22 5.88 -9.79
N LEU A 92 1.65 6.15 -8.62
CA LEU A 92 0.23 5.90 -8.34
C LEU A 92 -0.63 7.09 -8.80
N HIS A 93 -1.93 6.87 -8.89
CA HIS A 93 -2.91 7.87 -9.32
C HIS A 93 -4.00 8.05 -8.28
N ARG A 94 -4.78 9.14 -8.39
CA ARG A 94 -5.88 9.44 -7.45
C ARG A 94 -6.88 8.29 -7.26
N GLU A 95 -6.98 7.40 -8.25
CA GLU A 95 -7.88 6.25 -8.25
C GLU A 95 -7.37 5.10 -7.37
N ASN A 96 -6.07 5.06 -7.07
CA ASN A 96 -5.44 4.11 -6.14
C ASN A 96 -5.80 4.41 -4.68
N ASN A 97 -6.34 5.59 -4.39
CA ASN A 97 -6.92 5.91 -3.09
C ASN A 97 -8.45 5.85 -3.16
N ILE A 98 -9.01 4.90 -2.42
CA ILE A 98 -10.44 4.70 -2.25
C ILE A 98 -10.82 5.17 -0.86
N THR A 99 -11.86 5.99 -0.76
CA THR A 99 -12.40 6.41 0.54
C THR A 99 -13.89 6.07 0.63
N THR A 100 -14.43 5.99 1.84
CA THR A 100 -15.89 5.81 2.02
C THR A 100 -16.65 6.93 1.33
N GLY A 101 -16.19 8.19 1.46
CA GLY A 101 -16.81 9.35 0.81
C GLY A 101 -16.92 9.21 -0.70
N LYS A 102 -15.83 8.80 -1.35
CA LYS A 102 -15.73 8.66 -2.81
C LYS A 102 -16.68 7.58 -3.34
N ILE A 103 -16.73 6.43 -2.66
CA ILE A 103 -17.64 5.32 -3.02
C ILE A 103 -19.10 5.72 -2.81
N TYR A 104 -19.42 6.34 -1.69
CA TYR A 104 -20.79 6.73 -1.39
C TYR A 104 -21.27 7.81 -2.37
N GLN A 105 -20.44 8.81 -2.66
CA GLN A 105 -20.76 9.83 -3.66
C GLN A 105 -21.02 9.20 -5.03
N TYR A 106 -20.17 8.27 -5.47
CA TYR A 106 -20.35 7.56 -6.74
C TYR A 106 -21.70 6.82 -6.82
N VAL A 107 -22.09 6.10 -5.77
CA VAL A 107 -23.35 5.36 -5.72
C VAL A 107 -24.55 6.30 -5.62
N ILE A 108 -24.46 7.37 -4.83
CA ILE A 108 -25.52 8.37 -4.73
C ILE A 108 -25.72 9.08 -6.08
N ASP A 109 -24.65 9.43 -6.78
CA ASP A 109 -24.74 10.07 -8.09
C ASP A 109 -25.37 9.15 -9.15
N LYS A 110 -25.02 7.86 -9.15
CA LYS A 110 -25.69 6.83 -9.98
C LYS A 110 -27.19 6.77 -9.68
N GLU A 111 -27.55 6.80 -8.41
CA GLU A 111 -28.96 6.79 -7.99
C GLU A 111 -29.71 8.03 -8.47
N ARG A 112 -29.14 9.23 -8.29
CA ARG A 112 -29.75 10.49 -8.75
C ARG A 112 -29.91 10.57 -10.26
N ARG A 113 -29.02 9.94 -11.04
CA ARG A 113 -29.15 9.82 -12.51
C ARG A 113 -30.23 8.82 -12.95
N GLY A 114 -30.72 7.97 -12.04
CA GLY A 114 -31.70 6.93 -12.35
C GLY A 114 -31.07 5.61 -12.81
N ASP A 115 -29.77 5.39 -12.61
CA ASP A 115 -29.06 4.19 -13.07
C ASP A 115 -29.60 2.90 -12.40
N TYR A 116 -30.24 3.03 -11.23
CA TYR A 116 -30.89 1.92 -10.51
C TYR A 116 -32.40 1.75 -10.81
N LEU A 117 -32.92 2.43 -11.84
CA LEU A 117 -34.30 2.26 -12.34
C LEU A 117 -35.38 2.44 -11.27
N GLY A 118 -35.15 3.36 -10.32
CA GLY A 118 -36.09 3.67 -9.23
C GLY A 118 -36.20 2.61 -8.14
N LYS A 119 -35.33 1.59 -8.14
CA LYS A 119 -35.26 0.57 -7.08
C LYS A 119 -34.48 1.09 -5.86
N THR A 120 -34.72 0.47 -4.71
CA THR A 120 -34.01 0.79 -3.46
C THR A 120 -32.51 0.53 -3.59
N VAL A 121 -31.70 1.54 -3.25
CA VAL A 121 -30.25 1.43 -3.12
C VAL A 121 -29.89 1.12 -1.67
N GLN A 122 -28.97 0.20 -1.46
CA GLN A 122 -28.60 -0.39 -0.17
C GLN A 122 -27.09 -0.63 -0.11
N VAL A 123 -26.52 -0.75 1.10
CA VAL A 123 -25.09 -1.07 1.28
C VAL A 123 -24.73 -2.37 0.56
N VAL A 124 -25.51 -3.42 0.77
CA VAL A 124 -25.42 -4.67 0.00
C VAL A 124 -26.62 -4.73 -0.94
N PRO A 125 -26.44 -4.89 -2.26
CA PRO A 125 -25.15 -5.09 -2.94
C PRO A 125 -24.48 -3.79 -3.43
N HIS A 126 -25.16 -2.64 -3.46
CA HIS A 126 -24.73 -1.49 -4.28
C HIS A 126 -23.40 -0.85 -3.86
N ILE A 127 -23.14 -0.69 -2.55
CA ILE A 127 -21.85 -0.17 -2.06
C ILE A 127 -20.77 -1.24 -2.22
N THR A 128 -21.07 -2.48 -1.85
CA THR A 128 -20.11 -3.60 -1.95
C THR A 128 -19.70 -3.91 -3.38
N ASP A 129 -20.62 -3.77 -4.33
CA ASP A 129 -20.37 -3.93 -5.77
C ASP A 129 -19.54 -2.77 -6.31
N ALA A 130 -19.85 -1.53 -5.91
CA ALA A 130 -19.07 -0.36 -6.32
C ALA A 130 -17.60 -0.43 -5.86
N ILE A 131 -17.35 -0.89 -4.64
CA ILE A 131 -15.98 -1.14 -4.13
C ILE A 131 -15.27 -2.17 -5.01
N GLN A 132 -15.95 -3.28 -5.27
CA GLN A 132 -15.44 -4.39 -6.07
C GLN A 132 -15.14 -3.99 -7.53
N GLU A 133 -16.02 -3.22 -8.17
CA GLU A 133 -15.83 -2.67 -9.53
C GLU A 133 -14.64 -1.70 -9.57
N TRP A 134 -14.50 -0.86 -8.54
CA TRP A 134 -13.39 0.09 -8.44
C TRP A 134 -12.04 -0.64 -8.36
N VAL A 135 -11.94 -1.64 -7.48
CA VAL A 135 -10.73 -2.43 -7.28
C VAL A 135 -10.30 -3.13 -8.58
N GLU A 136 -11.22 -3.83 -9.28
CA GLU A 136 -10.86 -4.50 -10.53
C GLU A 136 -10.40 -3.53 -11.61
N ARG A 137 -11.08 -2.40 -11.75
CA ARG A 137 -10.71 -1.38 -12.73
C ARG A 137 -9.32 -0.81 -12.45
N VAL A 138 -9.05 -0.42 -11.20
CA VAL A 138 -7.80 0.25 -10.82
C VAL A 138 -6.62 -0.71 -10.78
N ALA A 139 -6.85 -1.98 -10.44
CA ALA A 139 -5.81 -2.99 -10.46
C ALA A 139 -5.19 -3.21 -11.86
N CYS A 140 -5.96 -2.96 -12.93
CA CYS A 140 -5.47 -3.03 -14.31
C CYS A 140 -4.76 -1.75 -14.80
N ILE A 141 -4.84 -0.64 -14.05
CA ILE A 141 -4.19 0.61 -14.46
C ILE A 141 -2.68 0.46 -14.27
N SER A 142 -1.93 0.75 -15.33
CA SER A 142 -0.47 0.71 -15.29
C SER A 142 0.09 1.80 -14.38
N VAL A 143 1.15 1.46 -13.66
CA VAL A 143 1.87 2.35 -12.72
C VAL A 143 3.37 2.43 -13.03
N ASP A 144 3.80 1.79 -14.12
CA ASP A 144 5.16 1.76 -14.64
C ASP A 144 5.25 2.55 -15.96
N GLU A 145 6.43 3.07 -16.30
CA GLU A 145 6.65 3.85 -17.53
C GLU A 145 6.36 3.08 -18.83
N ASP A 146 6.49 1.74 -18.80
CA ASP A 146 6.26 0.86 -19.94
C ASP A 146 4.76 0.67 -20.27
N LYS A 147 3.87 1.24 -19.45
CA LYS A 147 2.41 1.20 -19.57
C LYS A 147 1.82 -0.21 -19.58
N ALA A 148 2.56 -1.21 -19.08
CA ALA A 148 2.07 -2.57 -19.00
C ALA A 148 1.13 -2.76 -17.80
N GLU A 149 0.18 -3.68 -17.94
CA GLU A 149 -0.75 -4.03 -16.86
C GLU A 149 0.00 -4.72 -15.69
N PRO A 150 -0.38 -4.45 -14.43
CA PRO A 150 0.19 -5.13 -13.27
C PRO A 150 -0.14 -6.63 -13.22
N ASP A 151 0.78 -7.44 -12.69
CA ASP A 151 0.54 -8.86 -12.41
C ASP A 151 -0.19 -9.04 -11.06
N ILE A 152 0.11 -8.16 -10.10
CA ILE A 152 -0.33 -8.26 -8.70
C ILE A 152 -0.79 -6.88 -8.21
N CYS A 153 -1.95 -6.84 -7.57
CA CYS A 153 -2.47 -5.69 -6.85
C CYS A 153 -2.45 -5.96 -5.34
N ILE A 154 -1.70 -5.15 -4.59
CA ILE A 154 -1.76 -5.13 -3.13
C ILE A 154 -2.86 -4.15 -2.73
N ILE A 155 -3.77 -4.58 -1.87
CA ILE A 155 -4.88 -3.76 -1.40
C ILE A 155 -4.72 -3.64 0.11
N GLU A 156 -4.47 -2.43 0.60
CA GLU A 156 -4.48 -2.17 2.02
C GLU A 156 -5.83 -1.61 2.47
N LEU A 157 -6.47 -2.28 3.43
CA LEU A 157 -7.60 -1.75 4.16
C LEU A 157 -7.10 -1.01 5.42
N GLY A 158 -7.27 0.31 5.41
CA GLY A 158 -7.09 1.20 6.56
C GLY A 158 -8.07 0.90 7.70
N GLY A 159 -7.88 1.57 8.84
CA GLY A 159 -8.65 1.29 10.05
C GLY A 159 -8.34 -0.06 10.71
N THR A 160 -9.22 -0.51 11.59
CA THR A 160 -9.11 -1.79 12.31
C THR A 160 -10.30 -2.68 11.96
N VAL A 161 -10.03 -3.94 11.63
CA VAL A 161 -11.10 -4.93 11.41
C VAL A 161 -11.90 -5.10 12.70
N GLY A 162 -13.21 -4.92 12.60
CA GLY A 162 -14.14 -4.90 13.74
C GLY A 162 -14.84 -3.55 13.89
N ASP A 163 -14.24 -2.48 13.39
CA ASP A 163 -14.86 -1.16 13.39
C ASP A 163 -15.98 -1.06 12.34
N ILE A 164 -17.02 -0.28 12.66
CA ILE A 164 -18.22 -0.13 11.83
C ILE A 164 -17.87 0.41 10.44
N GLU A 165 -16.91 1.34 10.37
CA GLU A 165 -16.45 1.97 9.13
C GLU A 165 -15.85 0.96 8.13
N SER A 166 -15.27 -0.14 8.62
CA SER A 166 -14.65 -1.17 7.79
C SER A 166 -15.63 -2.24 7.30
N MET A 167 -16.85 -2.31 7.86
CA MET A 167 -17.81 -3.37 7.56
C MET A 167 -18.16 -3.49 6.06
N PRO A 168 -18.45 -2.39 5.33
CA PRO A 168 -18.76 -2.49 3.90
C PRO A 168 -17.57 -3.04 3.09
N PHE A 169 -16.33 -2.66 3.43
CA PHE A 169 -15.14 -3.13 2.73
C PHE A 169 -14.85 -4.60 3.02
N VAL A 170 -14.98 -5.04 4.28
CA VAL A 170 -14.80 -6.44 4.66
C VAL A 170 -15.83 -7.33 3.94
N GLU A 171 -17.10 -6.91 3.87
CA GLU A 171 -18.12 -7.66 3.12
C GLU A 171 -17.85 -7.65 1.61
N ALA A 172 -17.43 -6.52 1.05
CA ALA A 172 -17.04 -6.43 -0.37
C ALA A 172 -15.92 -7.42 -0.70
N PHE A 173 -14.86 -7.48 0.11
CA PHE A 173 -13.76 -8.43 -0.11
C PHE A 173 -14.12 -9.88 0.17
N ARG A 174 -15.04 -10.13 1.12
CA ARG A 174 -15.60 -11.46 1.35
C ARG A 174 -16.34 -11.97 0.11
N GLN A 175 -17.07 -11.11 -0.61
CA GLN A 175 -17.71 -11.47 -1.89
C GLN A 175 -16.67 -11.59 -3.02
N PHE A 176 -15.75 -10.64 -3.09
CA PHE A 176 -14.73 -10.53 -4.12
C PHE A 176 -13.87 -11.79 -4.26
N GLN A 177 -13.40 -12.37 -3.14
CA GLN A 177 -12.59 -13.60 -3.17
C GLN A 177 -13.29 -14.78 -3.87
N PHE A 178 -14.63 -14.86 -3.81
CA PHE A 178 -15.38 -15.91 -4.49
C PHE A 178 -15.50 -15.62 -5.99
N ARG A 179 -15.63 -14.34 -6.35
CA ARG A 179 -15.71 -13.89 -7.75
C ARG A 179 -14.39 -14.11 -8.50
N VAL A 180 -13.26 -13.70 -7.91
CA VAL A 180 -11.93 -13.84 -8.55
C VAL A 180 -11.32 -15.23 -8.42
N LYS A 181 -11.92 -16.10 -7.59
CA LYS A 181 -11.45 -17.43 -7.20
C LYS A 181 -10.27 -17.42 -6.22
N LYS A 182 -10.22 -18.49 -5.41
CA LYS A 182 -9.26 -18.65 -4.32
C LYS A 182 -7.80 -18.47 -4.74
N ASP A 183 -7.40 -18.97 -5.91
CA ASP A 183 -6.00 -18.91 -6.37
C ASP A 183 -5.56 -17.52 -6.86
N ASN A 184 -6.49 -16.56 -6.91
CA ASN A 184 -6.21 -15.18 -7.30
C ASN A 184 -6.36 -14.19 -6.13
N PHE A 185 -6.69 -14.66 -4.93
CA PHE A 185 -6.91 -13.80 -3.76
C PHE A 185 -6.21 -14.36 -2.52
N CYS A 186 -5.39 -13.55 -1.87
CA CYS A 186 -4.72 -13.85 -0.61
C CYS A 186 -5.05 -12.77 0.43
N VAL A 187 -5.19 -13.17 1.70
CA VAL A 187 -5.39 -12.23 2.81
C VAL A 187 -4.17 -12.31 3.72
N VAL A 188 -3.60 -11.15 4.02
CA VAL A 188 -2.57 -10.95 5.05
C VAL A 188 -3.22 -10.14 6.16
N HIS A 189 -3.27 -10.69 7.37
CA HIS A 189 -3.83 -10.01 8.54
C HIS A 189 -2.71 -9.65 9.52
N VAL A 190 -2.55 -8.37 9.78
CA VAL A 190 -1.55 -7.82 10.69
C VAL A 190 -2.19 -7.66 12.07
N SER A 191 -1.60 -8.24 13.11
CA SER A 191 -2.14 -8.22 14.47
C SER A 191 -1.04 -7.90 15.48
N LEU A 192 -1.42 -7.24 16.58
CA LEU A 192 -0.51 -6.86 17.64
C LEU A 192 -0.42 -7.99 18.66
N ILE A 193 0.79 -8.45 18.93
CA ILE A 193 1.08 -9.31 20.06
C ILE A 193 1.73 -8.43 21.13
N PRO A 194 1.01 -7.99 22.17
CA PRO A 194 1.47 -6.97 23.12
C PRO A 194 2.67 -7.39 23.98
N GLN A 195 2.99 -8.69 24.02
CA GLN A 195 4.21 -9.22 24.62
C GLN A 195 4.78 -10.32 23.73
N VAL A 196 5.90 -10.05 23.06
CA VAL A 196 6.59 -11.04 22.22
C VAL A 196 7.91 -11.40 22.88
N ILE A 197 8.04 -12.64 23.35
CA ILE A 197 9.30 -13.20 23.87
C ILE A 197 10.31 -13.49 22.72
N CYS A 198 9.89 -13.38 21.44
CA CYS A 198 10.68 -13.85 20.29
C CYS A 198 10.67 -13.02 18.99
N VAL A 199 10.27 -11.75 18.94
CA VAL A 199 10.45 -10.91 17.72
C VAL A 199 10.86 -9.48 18.12
N PRO A 200 11.97 -8.94 17.60
CA PRO A 200 12.39 -7.57 17.89
C PRO A 200 11.72 -6.56 16.96
N ASP A 201 11.35 -5.40 17.49
CA ASP A 201 11.11 -4.21 16.69
C ASP A 201 12.33 -3.93 15.81
N VAL A 202 12.11 -3.63 14.53
CA VAL A 202 13.21 -3.29 13.62
C VAL A 202 13.67 -1.86 13.85
N LYS A 203 14.98 -1.64 13.87
CA LYS A 203 15.57 -0.30 14.06
C LYS A 203 15.29 0.66 12.89
N THR A 204 14.97 0.10 11.72
CA THR A 204 14.76 0.84 10.49
C THR A 204 13.73 0.15 9.60
N LEU A 205 12.94 0.93 8.90
CA LEU A 205 11.93 0.44 7.95
C LEU A 205 12.56 -0.35 6.79
N TYR A 206 13.83 -0.06 6.46
CA TYR A 206 14.56 -0.75 5.38
C TYR A 206 14.82 -2.23 5.67
N ARG A 207 14.78 -2.64 6.95
CA ARG A 207 15.01 -4.02 7.37
C ARG A 207 13.79 -4.92 7.14
N VAL A 208 12.57 -4.35 7.05
CA VAL A 208 11.32 -5.13 7.00
C VAL A 208 11.25 -6.07 5.78
N PRO A 209 11.54 -5.62 4.54
CA PRO A 209 11.56 -6.53 3.39
C PRO A 209 12.56 -7.69 3.55
N LEU A 210 13.72 -7.41 4.16
CA LEU A 210 14.76 -8.43 4.39
C LEU A 210 14.28 -9.48 5.41
N LEU A 211 13.66 -9.04 6.51
CA LEU A 211 13.13 -9.92 7.55
C LEU A 211 12.00 -10.82 7.02
N LEU A 212 11.10 -10.27 6.22
CA LEU A 212 10.02 -11.05 5.61
C LEU A 212 10.57 -12.09 4.62
N GLU A 213 11.60 -11.75 3.85
CA GLU A 213 12.23 -12.69 2.92
C GLU A 213 13.07 -13.76 3.63
N GLU A 214 13.71 -13.44 4.76
CA GLU A 214 14.37 -14.42 5.65
C GLU A 214 13.37 -15.50 6.14
N ASN A 215 12.08 -15.16 6.21
CA ASN A 215 10.98 -16.07 6.54
C ASN A 215 10.27 -16.67 5.30
N GLU A 216 10.86 -16.53 4.11
CA GLU A 216 10.39 -17.13 2.85
C GLU A 216 8.97 -16.72 2.42
N ILE A 217 8.55 -15.48 2.76
CA ILE A 217 7.22 -14.95 2.40
C ILE A 217 6.97 -14.99 0.87
N SER A 218 8.00 -14.73 0.05
CA SER A 218 7.90 -14.82 -1.42
C SER A 218 7.46 -16.22 -1.89
N LYS A 219 8.04 -17.28 -1.34
CA LYS A 219 7.72 -18.68 -1.68
C LYS A 219 6.30 -19.04 -1.25
N TYR A 220 5.90 -18.62 -0.05
CA TYR A 220 4.54 -18.83 0.44
C TYR A 220 3.53 -18.17 -0.50
N LEU A 221 3.70 -16.88 -0.80
CA LEU A 221 2.80 -16.13 -1.69
C LEU A 221 2.75 -16.74 -3.09
N ALA A 222 3.89 -17.17 -3.63
CA ALA A 222 3.94 -17.79 -4.95
C ALA A 222 3.16 -19.11 -4.99
N SER A 223 3.33 -19.97 -3.99
CA SER A 223 2.54 -21.20 -3.89
C SER A 223 1.05 -20.92 -3.73
N ARG A 224 0.70 -19.92 -2.91
CA ARG A 224 -0.68 -19.58 -2.58
C ARG A 224 -1.44 -18.94 -3.74
N LEU A 225 -0.77 -18.13 -4.55
CA LEU A 225 -1.34 -17.41 -5.68
C LEU A 225 -1.08 -18.10 -7.04
N ASN A 226 -0.48 -19.30 -7.01
CA ASN A 226 -0.06 -20.05 -8.19
C ASN A 226 0.79 -19.19 -9.15
N LEU A 227 1.75 -18.46 -8.58
CA LEU A 227 2.70 -17.64 -9.33
C LEU A 227 3.93 -18.48 -9.70
N GLN A 228 4.38 -18.34 -10.94
CA GLN A 228 5.65 -18.91 -11.38
C GLN A 228 6.77 -17.92 -11.03
N LEU A 229 7.58 -18.26 -10.02
CA LEU A 229 8.77 -17.49 -9.69
C LEU A 229 9.73 -17.49 -10.89
N LYS A 230 10.24 -16.31 -11.26
CA LYS A 230 11.13 -16.15 -12.42
C LYS A 230 12.54 -16.61 -12.03
N HIS A 231 13.01 -17.78 -12.48
CA HIS A 231 14.32 -18.30 -12.01
C HIS A 231 15.54 -17.39 -12.35
N ASP A 232 15.41 -16.51 -13.34
CA ASP A 232 16.45 -15.58 -13.80
C ASP A 232 16.17 -14.10 -13.42
N TYR A 233 15.42 -13.82 -12.34
CA TYR A 233 15.15 -12.42 -11.98
C TYR A 233 16.36 -11.70 -11.39
N ASP A 234 16.35 -10.39 -11.56
CA ASP A 234 17.38 -9.49 -11.10
C ASP A 234 17.36 -9.35 -9.56
N ARG A 235 18.38 -9.90 -8.91
CA ARG A 235 18.59 -9.76 -7.45
C ARG A 235 19.05 -8.36 -7.06
N SER A 236 19.31 -7.46 -8.01
CA SER A 236 19.82 -6.11 -7.74
C SER A 236 18.94 -5.34 -6.77
N LEU A 237 17.61 -5.49 -6.84
CA LEU A 237 16.70 -4.79 -5.94
C LEU A 237 16.93 -5.21 -4.48
N MET A 238 16.96 -6.51 -4.18
CA MET A 238 17.22 -6.98 -2.82
C MET A 238 18.64 -6.64 -2.34
N ILE A 239 19.61 -6.61 -3.25
CA ILE A 239 20.97 -6.17 -2.93
C ILE A 239 20.98 -4.68 -2.57
N LYS A 240 20.24 -3.82 -3.30
CA LYS A 240 20.06 -2.40 -2.97
C LYS A 240 19.42 -2.21 -1.59
N TRP A 241 18.38 -2.98 -1.26
CA TRP A 241 17.74 -2.92 0.06
C TRP A 241 18.67 -3.38 1.19
N LYS A 242 19.51 -4.37 0.93
CA LYS A 242 20.56 -4.81 1.86
C LYS A 242 21.59 -3.71 2.10
N ASP A 243 22.12 -3.10 1.04
CA ASP A 243 23.05 -1.97 1.13
C ASP A 243 22.43 -0.77 1.86
N LEU A 244 21.17 -0.43 1.56
CA LEU A 244 20.45 0.65 2.23
C LEU A 244 20.31 0.40 3.75
N THR A 245 19.99 -0.82 4.13
CA THR A 245 19.90 -1.23 5.55
C THR A 245 21.26 -1.12 6.22
N GLU A 246 22.30 -1.70 5.64
CA GLU A 246 23.66 -1.66 6.18
C GLU A 246 24.19 -0.22 6.34
N ARG A 247 23.92 0.65 5.37
CA ARG A 247 24.27 2.08 5.46
C ARG A 247 23.52 2.79 6.58
N SER A 248 22.23 2.50 6.76
CA SER A 248 21.43 3.12 7.81
C SER A 248 21.86 2.72 9.22
N GLU A 249 22.47 1.56 9.38
CA GLU A 249 22.94 1.03 10.66
C GLU A 249 24.41 1.35 10.96
N ARG A 250 25.15 1.89 9.99
CA ARG A 250 26.56 2.24 10.15
C ARG A 250 26.74 3.48 11.04
N LEU A 251 27.87 3.53 11.75
CA LEU A 251 28.36 4.77 12.37
C LEU A 251 28.77 5.76 11.27
N LEU A 252 28.00 6.84 11.14
CA LEU A 252 28.18 7.90 10.15
C LEU A 252 28.45 9.25 10.85
N ASP A 253 29.19 10.13 10.19
CA ASP A 253 29.33 11.51 10.66
C ASP A 253 27.95 12.19 10.67
N GLU A 254 27.71 13.02 11.67
CA GLU A 254 26.42 13.69 11.84
C GLU A 254 26.33 14.96 10.98
N VAL A 255 25.14 15.20 10.43
CA VAL A 255 24.77 16.47 9.80
C VAL A 255 23.51 16.98 10.46
N VAL A 256 23.55 18.23 10.92
CA VAL A 256 22.40 18.87 11.56
C VAL A 256 21.67 19.68 10.51
N ILE A 257 20.38 19.41 10.34
CA ILE A 257 19.49 20.18 9.47
C ILE A 257 18.30 20.65 10.31
N THR A 258 18.02 21.95 10.25
CA THR A 258 16.88 22.54 10.95
C THR A 258 15.70 22.70 10.01
N ILE A 259 14.53 22.17 10.38
CA ILE A 259 13.27 22.37 9.67
C ILE A 259 12.49 23.47 10.39
N VAL A 260 12.28 24.60 9.71
CA VAL A 260 11.43 25.69 10.22
C VAL A 260 10.03 25.50 9.66
N GLY A 261 9.20 24.77 10.39
CA GLY A 261 7.82 24.45 10.04
C GLY A 261 6.81 25.25 10.86
N LYS A 262 5.55 25.20 10.43
CA LYS A 262 4.40 25.68 11.21
C LYS A 262 3.93 24.63 12.23
N TYR A 263 4.09 23.34 11.89
CA TYR A 263 3.55 22.18 12.61
C TYR A 263 4.68 21.29 13.14
N ILE A 264 5.59 21.86 13.93
CA ILE A 264 6.83 21.18 14.34
C ILE A 264 6.65 20.07 15.39
N ASP A 265 5.55 20.12 16.15
CA ASP A 265 5.24 19.12 17.19
C ASP A 265 4.62 17.82 16.61
N LEU A 266 4.37 17.77 15.30
CA LEU A 266 3.79 16.62 14.63
C LEU A 266 4.74 16.10 13.54
N GLU A 267 5.48 15.04 13.84
CA GLU A 267 6.47 14.46 12.92
C GLU A 267 5.86 14.10 11.55
N ASP A 268 4.60 13.65 11.56
CA ASP A 268 3.89 13.22 10.34
C ASP A 268 3.47 14.37 9.42
N SER A 269 3.44 15.63 9.91
CA SER A 269 3.09 16.80 9.07
C SER A 269 4.13 17.13 8.01
N TYR A 270 5.36 16.60 8.16
CA TYR A 270 6.48 16.81 7.24
C TYR A 270 7.14 15.49 6.84
N ALA A 271 6.41 14.36 6.92
CA ALA A 271 6.95 13.02 6.79
C ALA A 271 7.73 12.82 5.47
N SER A 272 7.21 13.31 4.34
CA SER A 272 7.89 13.16 3.04
C SER A 272 9.15 14.02 2.94
N VAL A 273 9.14 15.22 3.52
CA VAL A 273 10.34 16.09 3.58
C VAL A 273 11.42 15.43 4.42
N VAL A 274 11.07 14.94 5.60
CA VAL A 274 11.97 14.25 6.53
C VAL A 274 12.57 13.00 5.87
N LYS A 275 11.74 12.18 5.21
CA LYS A 275 12.19 10.96 4.52
C LYS A 275 13.12 11.27 3.33
N ALA A 276 12.83 12.31 2.56
CA ALA A 276 13.70 12.75 1.47
C ALA A 276 15.07 13.19 1.99
N LEU A 277 15.11 13.97 3.07
CA LEU A 277 16.36 14.36 3.73
C LEU A 277 17.12 13.13 4.24
N HIS A 278 16.45 12.19 4.89
CA HIS A 278 17.07 10.94 5.35
C HIS A 278 17.75 10.20 4.19
N HIS A 279 17.06 10.02 3.07
CA HIS A 279 17.61 9.32 1.90
C HIS A 279 18.82 10.07 1.32
N ALA A 280 18.74 11.40 1.21
CA ALA A 280 19.85 12.23 0.74
C ALA A 280 21.06 12.16 1.69
N THR A 281 20.84 12.17 3.01
CA THR A 281 21.94 12.06 3.98
C THR A 281 22.59 10.69 3.96
N LEU A 282 21.80 9.61 3.80
CA LEU A 282 22.32 8.25 3.68
C LEU A 282 23.17 8.09 2.41
N PHE A 283 22.74 8.68 1.30
CA PHE A 283 23.53 8.73 0.07
C PHE A 283 24.90 9.39 0.29
N CYS A 284 24.93 10.48 1.06
CA CYS A 284 26.15 11.19 1.43
C CYS A 284 26.95 10.53 2.57
N ASN A 285 26.55 9.34 3.06
CA ASN A 285 27.13 8.67 4.23
C ASN A 285 27.16 9.57 5.48
N LYS A 286 26.06 10.30 5.72
CA LYS A 286 25.85 11.13 6.91
C LYS A 286 24.63 10.65 7.69
N LYS A 287 24.67 10.83 9.02
CA LYS A 287 23.52 10.66 9.90
C LYS A 287 22.79 11.98 10.05
N LEU A 288 21.53 12.02 9.63
CA LEU A 288 20.67 13.18 9.79
C LEU A 288 20.32 13.39 11.26
N ILE A 289 20.58 14.59 11.77
CA ILE A 289 20.08 15.10 13.05
C ILE A 289 19.11 16.24 12.72
N LEU A 290 17.81 15.97 12.86
CA LEU A 290 16.80 17.00 12.67
C LEU A 290 16.68 17.87 13.92
N ARG A 291 16.60 19.17 13.69
CA ARG A 291 16.18 20.15 14.68
C ARG A 291 14.91 20.82 14.18
N VAL A 292 13.94 20.96 15.06
CA VAL A 292 12.67 21.64 14.81
C VAL A 292 12.59 22.87 15.69
#